data_AF-A0A2V5SK89-F1
#
_entry.id   AF-A0A2V5SK89-F1
#
_cell.length_a   1.000
_cell.length_b   1.000
_cell.length_c   1.000
_cell.angle_alpha   90.00
_cell.angle_beta   90.00
_cell.angle_gamma   90.00
#
_symmetry.space_group_name_H-M   'P 1'
#
loop_
_entity.id
_entity.type
_entity.pdbx_description
1 polymer ?
#
loop_
_entity_poly.entity_id
_entity_poly.type
_entity_poly.pdbx_seq_one_letter_code
_entity_poly.pdbx_strand_id
1 'polypeptide(L)' 'MLATALQNLAREAEVAQASVSPHGRKYVIVGQIESPIGKAASVQTIWIVDKGSDVARLVTAYPRKV' A
#
# COMPACT_ATOMS: atom_id res chain seq x y z
N MET A 1 2.19 -1.11 -15.31
CA MET A 1 2.21 0.32 -14.89
C MET A 1 2.32 0.39 -13.37
N LEU A 2 3.08 1.34 -12.81
CA LEU A 2 3.34 1.40 -11.36
C LEU A 2 2.07 1.50 -10.51
N ALA A 3 1.10 2.32 -10.92
CA ALA A 3 -0.16 2.49 -10.19
C ALA A 3 -0.91 1.16 -10.01
N THR A 4 -1.04 0.37 -11.09
CA THR A 4 -1.64 -0.96 -11.06
C THR A 4 -0.87 -1.91 -10.16
N ALA A 5 0.46 -1.86 -10.17
CA ALA A 5 1.28 -2.71 -9.31
C ALA A 5 1.07 -2.41 -7.81
N LEU A 6 0.95 -1.13 -7.43
CA LEU A 6 0.63 -0.73 -6.06
C LEU A 6 -0.80 -1.13 -5.65
N GLN A 7 -1.76 -1.04 -6.58
CA GLN A 7 -3.13 -1.48 -6.34
C GLN A 7 -3.22 -3.00 -6.14
N ASN A 8 -2.54 -3.78 -6.98
CA ASN A 8 -2.48 -5.24 -6.85
C ASN A 8 -1.82 -5.63 -5.52
N LEU A 9 -0.69 -4.99 -5.18
CA LEU A 9 -0.04 -5.18 -3.89
C LEU A 9 -1.01 -4.94 -2.73
N ALA A 10 -1.81 -3.87 -2.78
CA ALA A 10 -2.77 -3.57 -1.71
C ALA A 10 -3.95 -4.55 -1.63
N ARG A 11 -4.28 -5.25 -2.72
CA ARG A 11 -5.35 -6.26 -2.77
C ARG A 11 -4.90 -7.65 -2.34
N GLU A 12 -3.65 -7.99 -2.63
CA GLU A 12 -3.14 -9.36 -2.53
C GLU A 12 -2.25 -9.58 -1.30
N ALA A 13 -1.51 -8.57 -0.85
CA ALA A 13 -0.59 -8.71 0.27
C ALA A 13 -1.28 -8.53 1.62
N GLU A 14 -0.74 -9.20 2.64
CA GLU A 14 -1.20 -9.03 4.01
C GLU A 14 -0.89 -7.64 4.56
N VAL A 15 -1.79 -7.16 5.42
CA VAL A 15 -1.61 -5.91 6.14
C VAL A 15 -0.56 -6.13 7.23
N ALA A 16 0.59 -5.47 7.09
CA ALA A 16 1.66 -5.50 8.08
C ALA A 16 1.29 -4.74 9.36
N GLN A 17 0.51 -3.66 9.24
CA GLN A 17 0.00 -2.90 10.39
C GLN A 17 -1.31 -2.20 10.06
N ALA A 18 -2.25 -2.17 11.01
CA ALA A 18 -3.46 -1.35 10.94
C ALA A 18 -3.56 -0.45 12.17
N SER A 19 -4.00 0.80 11.98
CA SER A 19 -4.24 1.73 13.08
C SER A 19 -5.50 2.57 12.81
N VAL A 20 -6.33 2.75 13.82
CA VAL A 20 -7.53 3.60 13.76
C VAL A 20 -7.21 4.97 14.35
N SER A 21 -7.73 6.02 13.73
CA SER A 21 -7.69 7.40 14.21
C SER A 21 -9.02 8.10 13.94
N PRO A 22 -9.25 9.32 14.47
CA PRO A 22 -10.45 10.10 14.14
C PRO A 22 -10.65 10.38 12.65
N HIS A 23 -9.58 10.37 11.86
CA HIS A 23 -9.61 10.62 10.42
C HIS A 23 -9.99 9.39 9.59
N GLY A 24 -9.94 8.19 10.16
CA GLY A 24 -10.14 6.95 9.44
C GLY A 24 -9.19 5.85 9.88
N ARG A 25 -9.14 4.76 9.11
CA ARG A 25 -8.27 3.62 9.36
C ARG A 25 -7.11 3.62 8.38
N LYS A 26 -5.89 3.64 8.93
CA LYS A 26 -4.64 3.55 8.17
C LYS A 26 -4.17 2.11 8.12
N TYR A 27 -3.63 1.72 6.97
CA TYR A 27 -3.05 0.40 6.71
C TYR A 27 -1.63 0.56 6.16
N VAL A 28 -0.72 -0.26 6.67
CA VAL A 28 0.64 -0.39 6.16
C VAL A 28 0.74 -1.76 5.50
N ILE A 29 1.13 -1.77 4.23
CA ILE A 29 1.27 -2.98 3.43
C ILE A 29 2.70 -3.04 2.88
N VAL A 30 3.36 -4.17 3.07
CA VAL A 30 4.74 -4.41 2.62
C VAL A 30 4.73 -5.59 1.67
N GLY A 31 5.36 -5.44 0.51
CA GLY A 31 5.54 -6.55 -0.40
C GLY A 31 6.42 -6.21 -1.59
N GLN A 32 6.44 -7.13 -2.57
CA GLN A 32 7.20 -6.96 -3.80
C GLN A 32 6.28 -6.45 -4.90
N ILE A 33 6.81 -5.57 -5.76
CA ILE A 33 6.18 -5.21 -7.02
C ILE A 33 7.12 -5.51 -8.17
N GLU A 34 6.57 -5.86 -9.33
CA GLU A 34 7.33 -5.90 -10.57
C GLU A 34 7.56 -4.48 -11.09
N SER A 35 8.84 -4.14 -11.30
CA SER A 35 9.20 -2.91 -12.00
C SER A 35 9.02 -3.06 -13.51
N PRO A 36 8.85 -1.94 -14.25
CA PRO A 36 8.77 -1.98 -15.71
C PRO A 36 9.99 -2.60 -16.42
N ILE A 37 11.13 -2.70 -15.71
CA ILE A 37 12.37 -3.34 -16.22
C ILE A 37 12.49 -4.81 -15.79
N GLY A 38 11.42 -5.43 -15.29
CA GLY A 38 11.35 -6.85 -14.92
C GLY A 38 12.00 -7.23 -13.60
N LYS A 39 12.50 -6.26 -12.82
CA LYS A 39 13.07 -6.53 -11.48
C LYS A 39 12.02 -6.37 -10.40
N ALA A 40 11.99 -7.29 -9.44
CA ALA A 40 11.20 -7.13 -8.23
C ALA A 40 11.79 -6.04 -7.33
N ALA A 41 10.94 -5.22 -6.73
CA ALA A 41 11.32 -4.21 -5.77
C ALA A 41 10.46 -4.31 -4.51
N SER A 42 11.10 -4.27 -3.33
CA SER A 42 10.38 -4.20 -2.06
C SER A 42 9.85 -2.80 -1.83
N VAL A 43 8.55 -2.67 -1.58
CA VAL A 43 7.88 -1.40 -1.36
C VAL A 43 7.03 -1.49 -0.09
N GLN A 44 7.05 -0.41 0.68
CA GLN A 44 6.09 -0.19 1.75
C GLN A 44 5.09 0.88 1.30
N THR A 45 3.81 0.55 1.39
CA THR A 45 2.71 1.46 1.04
C THR A 45 1.87 1.76 2.27
N ILE A 46 1.39 2.99 2.33
CA ILE A 46 0.49 3.47 3.38
C ILE A 46 -0.81 3.88 2.71
N TRP A 47 -1.91 3.30 3.18
CA TRP A 47 -3.26 3.56 2.70
C TRP A 47 -4.13 4.08 3.84
N ILE A 48 -5.14 4.88 3.51
CA ILE A 48 -6.18 5.30 4.45
C ILE A 48 -7.56 5.05 3.85
N VAL A 49 -8.46 4.51 4.65
CA VAL A 49 -9.90 4.59 4.42
C VAL A 49 -10.40 5.71 5.32
N ASP A 50 -10.78 6.83 4.72
CA ASP A 50 -11.24 8.02 5.44
C ASP A 50 -12.56 7.72 6.18
N LYS A 51 -12.81 8.41 7.30
CA LYS A 51 -14.03 8.21 8.10
C LYS A 51 -15.29 8.45 7.24
N GLY A 52 -16.17 7.44 7.19
CA GLY A 52 -17.40 7.49 6.38
C GLY A 52 -17.20 7.13 4.91
N SER A 53 -15.98 6.75 4.51
CA SER A 53 -15.69 6.18 3.20
C SER A 53 -15.49 4.67 3.30
N ASP A 54 -15.70 3.99 2.18
CA ASP A 54 -15.36 2.59 1.91
C ASP A 54 -14.20 2.44 0.91
N VAL A 55 -13.69 3.57 0.39
CA VAL A 55 -12.62 3.60 -0.61
C VAL A 55 -11.28 3.86 0.07
N ALA A 56 -10.32 2.95 -0.14
CA ALA A 56 -8.95 3.16 0.29
C ALA A 56 -8.21 4.09 -0.68
N ARG A 57 -7.54 5.10 -0.13
CA ARG A 57 -6.68 6.03 -0.88
C ARG A 57 -5.22 5.82 -0.49
N LEU A 58 -4.34 5.79 -1.49
CA LEU A 58 -2.90 5.75 -1.27
C LEU A 58 -2.44 7.09 -0.65
N VAL A 59 -1.74 7.00 0.48
CA VAL A 59 -1.10 8.16 1.14
C VAL A 59 0.33 8.32 0.65
N THR A 60 1.11 7.24 0.70
CA THR A 60 2.50 7.23 0.22
C THR A 60 2.96 5.81 -0.09
N ALA A 61 3.92 5.69 -1.00
CA ALA A 61 4.63 4.46 -1.32
C ALA A 61 6.12 4.77 -1.40
N TYR A 62 6.96 3.98 -0.74
CA TYR A 62 8.40 4.16 -0.77
C TYR A 62 9.15 2.81 -0.80
N PRO A 63 10.34 2.75 -1.41
CA PRO A 63 11.16 1.55 -1.39
C PRO A 63 11.51 1.17 0.04
N ARG A 64 11.37 -0.11 0.35
CA ARG A 64 11.82 -0.67 1.63
C ARG A 64 13.22 -1.21 1.42
N LYS A 65 14.20 -0.70 2.18
CA LYS A 65 15.50 -1.37 2.28
C LYS A 65 15.26 -2.65 3.08
N VAL A 66 15.52 -3.79 2.44
CA VAL A 66 15.63 -5.09 3.09
C VAL A 66 16.94 -5.16 3.85
#